data_AF-A0A7R9BYN8-F1
#
_entry.id   AF-A0A7R9BYN8-F1
#
_cell.length_a   1.000
_cell.length_b   1.000
_cell.length_c   1.000
_cell.angle_alpha   90.00
_cell.angle_beta   90.00
_cell.angle_gamma   90.00
#
_symmetry.space_group_name_H-M   'P 1'
#
loop_
_entity.id
_entity.type
_entity.pdbx_description
1 polymer ?
#
loop_
_entity_poly.entity_id
_entity_poly.type
_entity_poly.pdbx_seq_one_letter_code
_entity_poly.pdbx_strand_id
1 'polypeptide(L)'
;MARYHPDHVTISANHRIDILSGPTPQLKPSLTPESLPTLSESQTKELERQFKLCKNPDPAELSILAVEMGLQEKDIMNWFSYRLALWRRGQGLNPNEQQL
;
A
#
# COMPACT_ATOMS: atom_id res chain seq x y z
N MET A 1 -17.63 33.46 51.07
CA MET A 1 -18.18 33.37 49.71
C MET A 1 -17.04 33.56 48.72
N ALA A 2 -16.35 32.47 48.39
CA ALA A 2 -15.23 32.50 47.43
C ALA A 2 -15.73 31.86 46.13
N ARG A 3 -15.84 32.66 45.06
CA ARG A 3 -16.09 32.13 43.71
C ARG A 3 -14.78 31.54 43.21
N TYR A 4 -14.63 30.23 43.34
CA TYR A 4 -13.60 29.48 42.64
C TYR A 4 -14.01 29.44 41.16
N HIS A 5 -13.45 30.34 40.37
CA HIS A 5 -13.42 30.21 38.91
C HIS A 5 -12.19 29.35 38.59
N PRO A 6 -12.33 28.14 38.04
CA PRO A 6 -11.20 27.47 37.45
C PRO A 6 -10.86 28.20 36.15
N ASP A 7 -9.82 29.03 36.20
CA ASP A 7 -9.12 29.47 35.00
C ASP A 7 -8.73 28.22 34.21
N HIS A 8 -9.34 28.07 33.03
CA HIS A 8 -9.06 27.00 32.10
C HIS A 8 -7.63 27.21 31.57
N VAL A 9 -6.66 26.65 32.29
CA VAL A 9 -5.27 26.55 31.86
C VAL A 9 -5.26 25.63 30.64
N THR A 10 -5.36 26.22 29.45
CA THR A 10 -5.12 25.54 28.18
C THR A 10 -3.62 25.29 28.03
N ILE A 11 -3.10 24.34 28.79
CA ILE A 11 -1.84 23.66 28.46
C ILE A 11 -2.25 22.32 27.90
N SER A 12 -2.18 22.16 26.60
CA SER A 12 -1.45 21.01 26.07
C SER A 12 -1.24 21.20 24.59
N ALA A 13 0.03 21.38 24.26
CA ALA A 13 0.69 20.96 23.04
C ALA A 13 -0.13 21.10 21.75
N ASN A 14 0.45 21.87 20.82
CA ASN A 14 0.54 21.47 19.43
C ASN A 14 1.01 20.01 19.36
N HIS A 15 0.12 19.05 19.61
CA HIS A 15 0.28 17.71 19.16
C HIS A 15 -0.24 17.74 17.75
N ARG A 16 0.66 18.23 16.88
CA ARG A 16 0.71 17.78 15.51
C ARG A 16 0.53 16.27 15.60
N ILE A 17 -0.66 15.83 15.21
CA ILE A 17 -0.86 14.48 14.75
C ILE A 17 -0.03 14.42 13.46
N ASP A 18 1.30 14.33 13.64
CA ASP A 18 2.20 13.66 12.72
C ASP A 18 1.86 12.16 12.83
N ILE A 19 0.58 11.79 12.60
CA ILE A 19 0.22 10.40 12.35
C ILE A 19 0.64 10.15 10.92
N LEU A 20 1.89 9.68 10.85
CA LEU A 20 2.36 8.78 9.82
C LEU A 20 2.15 9.31 8.39
N SER A 21 2.88 10.38 8.06
CA SER A 21 3.77 10.24 6.89
C SER A 21 4.82 9.19 7.22
N GLY A 22 4.39 7.93 7.38
CA GLY A 22 5.28 6.81 7.15
C GLY A 22 5.81 6.99 5.74
N PRO A 23 7.03 6.53 5.43
CA PRO A 23 7.45 6.47 4.06
C PRO A 23 6.33 5.70 3.34
N THR A 24 5.56 6.40 2.51
CA THR A 24 4.81 5.75 1.46
C THR A 24 5.85 4.81 0.88
N PRO A 25 5.65 3.48 0.85
CA PRO A 25 6.58 2.62 0.14
C PRO A 25 6.53 3.17 -1.28
N GLN A 26 7.52 4.00 -1.59
CA GLN A 26 7.82 4.57 -2.88
C GLN A 26 8.27 3.33 -3.64
N LEU A 27 7.29 2.53 -4.01
CA LEU A 27 7.36 1.42 -4.94
C LEU A 27 7.85 2.08 -6.20
N LYS A 28 9.18 2.07 -6.33
CA LYS A 28 9.94 2.63 -7.43
C LYS A 28 9.20 2.18 -8.68
N PRO A 29 8.59 3.08 -9.49
CA PRO A 29 7.76 2.66 -10.63
C PRO A 29 8.56 2.02 -11.77
N SER A 30 9.80 1.60 -11.51
CA SER A 30 10.73 1.02 -12.46
C SER A 30 10.65 -0.51 -12.50
N LEU A 31 9.46 -1.08 -12.29
CA LEU A 31 9.19 -2.46 -12.72
C LEU A 31 8.62 -2.34 -14.13
N THR A 32 9.50 -2.41 -15.12
CA THR A 32 9.09 -2.57 -16.52
C THR A 32 8.44 -3.95 -16.69
N PRO A 33 7.50 -4.12 -17.64
CA PRO A 33 6.89 -5.42 -17.93
C PRO A 33 7.92 -6.50 -18.26
N GLU A 34 9.13 -6.11 -18.68
CA GLU A 34 10.26 -7.00 -18.96
C GLU A 34 10.89 -7.63 -17.71
N SER A 35 10.71 -7.04 -16.53
CA SER A 35 11.22 -7.57 -15.26
C SER A 35 10.17 -8.39 -14.48
N LEU A 36 8.95 -8.53 -15.01
CA LEU A 36 7.95 -9.39 -14.39
C LEU A 36 8.24 -10.87 -14.70
N PRO A 37 7.88 -11.78 -13.78
CA PRO A 37 7.92 -13.21 -14.08
C PRO A 37 7.03 -13.53 -15.29
N THR A 38 7.48 -14.47 -16.12
CA THR A 38 6.62 -15.06 -17.16
C THR A 38 5.58 -15.94 -16.48
N LEU A 39 4.37 -15.41 -16.32
CA LEU A 39 3.25 -16.11 -15.70
C LEU A 39 2.36 -16.73 -16.78
N SER A 40 1.89 -17.95 -16.53
CA SER A 40 0.78 -18.53 -17.30
C SER A 40 -0.52 -17.75 -17.07
N GLU A 41 -1.48 -17.94 -17.98
CA GLU A 41 -2.80 -17.33 -17.86
C GLU A 41 -3.50 -17.73 -16.54
N SER A 42 -3.38 -19.00 -16.15
CA SER A 42 -3.97 -19.52 -14.90
C SER A 42 -3.35 -18.86 -13.66
N GLN A 43 -2.02 -18.74 -13.61
CA GLN A 43 -1.33 -18.06 -12.51
C GLN A 43 -1.72 -16.58 -12.45
N THR A 44 -1.82 -15.91 -13.61
CA THR A 44 -2.21 -14.50 -13.68
C THR A 44 -3.64 -14.30 -13.16
N LYS A 45 -4.58 -15.16 -13.54
CA LYS A 45 -5.97 -15.11 -13.05
C LYS A 45 -6.05 -15.28 -11.54
N GLU A 46 -5.27 -16.20 -10.98
CA GLU A 46 -5.27 -16.45 -9.54
C GLU A 46 -4.66 -15.28 -8.75
N LEU A 47 -3.53 -14.73 -9.23
CA LEU A 47 -2.93 -13.53 -8.64
C LEU A 47 -3.86 -12.31 -8.73
N GLU A 48 -4.60 -12.16 -9.84
CA GLU A 48 -5.64 -11.12 -9.95
C GLU A 48 -6.78 -11.31 -8.98
N ARG A 49 -7.25 -12.55 -8.80
CA ARG A 49 -8.29 -12.88 -7.82
C ARG A 49 -7.82 -12.46 -6.43
N GLN A 50 -6.60 -12.81 -6.06
CA GLN A 50 -6.05 -12.47 -4.76
C GLN A 50 -5.81 -10.96 -4.60
N PHE A 51 -5.32 -10.28 -5.63
CA PHE A 51 -5.15 -8.82 -5.62
C PHE A 51 -6.45 -8.04 -5.40
N LYS A 52 -7.58 -8.56 -5.92
CA LYS A 52 -8.90 -7.97 -5.69
C LYS A 52 -9.33 -8.09 -4.22
N LEU A 53 -8.95 -9.17 -3.55
CA LEU A 53 -9.23 -9.40 -2.12
C LEU A 53 -8.31 -8.58 -1.22
N CYS A 54 -7.00 -8.63 -1.48
CA CYS A 54 -5.98 -7.93 -0.71
C CYS A 54 -4.96 -7.27 -1.66
N LYS A 55 -4.88 -5.94 -1.61
CA LYS A 55 -3.93 -5.18 -2.45
C LYS A 55 -2.50 -5.16 -1.89
N ASN A 56 -2.35 -5.47 -0.60
CA ASN A 56 -1.09 -5.51 0.14
C ASN A 56 -1.04 -6.80 0.97
N PRO A 57 -0.80 -7.96 0.33
CA PRO A 57 -0.67 -9.23 1.04
C PRO A 57 0.51 -9.19 2.01
N ASP A 58 0.34 -9.79 3.18
CA ASP A 58 1.43 -9.96 4.15
C ASP A 58 2.50 -10.94 3.63
N PRO A 59 3.74 -10.91 4.15
CA PRO A 59 4.80 -11.83 3.73
C PRO A 59 4.41 -13.31 3.82
N ALA A 60 3.61 -13.69 4.82
CA ALA A 60 3.08 -15.04 4.95
C ALA A 60 2.14 -15.41 3.79
N GLU A 61 1.28 -14.48 3.34
CA GLU A 61 0.39 -14.71 2.19
C GLU A 61 1.18 -14.80 0.89
N LEU A 62 2.21 -13.97 0.72
CA LEU A 62 3.12 -14.05 -0.43
C LEU A 62 3.83 -15.41 -0.51
N SER A 63 4.30 -15.93 0.63
CA SER A 63 4.91 -17.26 0.70
C SER A 63 3.94 -18.38 0.33
N ILE A 64 2.68 -18.30 0.76
CA ILE A 64 1.64 -19.28 0.39
C ILE A 64 1.40 -19.25 -1.12
N LEU A 65 1.17 -18.06 -1.69
CA LEU A 65 0.94 -17.89 -3.12
C LEU A 65 2.14 -18.35 -3.95
N ALA A 66 3.36 -18.11 -3.49
CA ALA A 66 4.58 -18.57 -4.14
C ALA A 66 4.59 -20.11 -4.28
N VAL A 67 4.25 -20.82 -3.20
CA VAL A 67 4.15 -22.28 -3.21
C VAL A 67 3.01 -22.75 -4.11
N GLU A 68 1.81 -22.17 -3.98
CA GLU A 68 0.64 -22.55 -4.78
C GLU A 68 0.87 -22.36 -6.28
N MET A 69 1.56 -21.27 -6.66
CA MET A 69 1.84 -20.97 -8.06
C MET A 69 3.13 -21.61 -8.58
N GLY A 70 3.94 -22.24 -7.71
CA GLY A 70 5.26 -22.76 -8.06
C GLY A 70 6.26 -21.66 -8.47
N LEU A 71 6.13 -20.47 -7.90
CA LEU A 71 6.93 -19.29 -8.19
C LEU A 71 7.78 -18.90 -6.99
N GLN A 72 8.75 -18.00 -7.19
CA GLN A 72 9.49 -17.44 -6.06
C GLN A 72 8.68 -16.30 -5.43
N GLU A 73 8.81 -16.13 -4.12
CA GLU A 73 8.15 -15.03 -3.38
C GLU A 73 8.47 -13.65 -3.98
N LYS A 74 9.71 -13.44 -4.41
CA LYS A 74 10.14 -12.21 -5.09
C LYS A 74 9.32 -11.92 -6.37
N ASP A 75 8.93 -12.96 -7.10
CA ASP A 75 8.23 -12.86 -8.37
C ASP A 75 6.77 -12.46 -8.11
N ILE A 76 6.15 -13.05 -7.09
CA ILE A 76 4.83 -12.65 -6.59
C ILE A 76 4.87 -11.20 -6.09
N MET A 77 5.85 -10.84 -5.27
CA MET A 77 6.01 -9.48 -4.74
C MET A 77 6.16 -8.44 -5.85
N ASN A 78 6.98 -8.72 -6.86
CA ASN A 78 7.17 -7.85 -8.01
C ASN A 78 5.87 -7.67 -8.81
N TRP A 79 5.11 -8.76 -8.99
CA TRP A 79 3.82 -8.71 -9.67
C TRP A 79 2.81 -7.85 -8.90
N PHE A 80 2.66 -8.06 -7.58
CA PHE A 80 1.76 -7.28 -6.73
C PHE A 80 2.12 -5.79 -6.73
N SER A 81 3.43 -5.49 -6.64
CA SER A 81 3.98 -4.14 -6.71
C SER A 81 3.61 -3.44 -8.03
N TYR A 82 3.83 -4.12 -9.15
CA TYR A 82 3.48 -3.61 -10.48
C TYR A 82 1.98 -3.40 -10.63
N ARG A 83 1.17 -4.37 -10.20
CA ARG A 83 -0.30 -4.27 -10.27
C ARG A 83 -0.87 -3.19 -9.38
N LEU A 84 -0.30 -2.97 -8.20
CA LEU A 84 -0.66 -1.85 -7.34
C LEU A 84 -0.33 -0.50 -7.99
N ALA A 85 0.81 -0.39 -8.65
CA ALA A 85 1.18 0.81 -9.40
C ALA A 85 0.20 1.10 -10.55
N LEU A 86 -0.16 0.08 -11.33
CA LEU A 86 -1.18 0.21 -12.39
C LEU A 86 -2.55 0.60 -11.83
N TRP A 87 -2.97 -0.04 -10.73
CA TRP A 87 -4.23 0.27 -10.08
C TRP A 87 -4.25 1.73 -9.60
N ARG A 88 -3.18 2.21 -8.96
CA ARG A 88 -3.07 3.62 -8.52
C ARG A 88 -3.19 4.60 -9.69
N ARG A 89 -2.52 4.32 -10.82
CA ARG A 89 -2.65 5.13 -12.04
C ARG A 89 -4.09 5.15 -12.58
N GLY A 90 -4.77 4.00 -12.57
CA GLY A 90 -6.15 3.88 -13.02
C GLY A 90 -7.21 4.50 -12.09
N GLN A 91 -6.91 4.65 -10.80
CA GLN A 91 -7.79 5.32 -9.83
C GLN A 91 -7.74 6.85 -9.91
N GLY A 92 -6.94 7.43 -10.81
CA GLY A 92 -6.73 8.87 -10.85
C GLY A 92 -5.96 9.40 -9.63
N LEU A 93 -5.35 8.51 -8.81
CA LEU A 93 -4.42 8.89 -7.75
C LEU A 93 -3.09 9.31 -8.38
N ASN A 94 -3.17 10.40 -9.15
CA ASN A 94 -2.07 11.21 -9.59
C ASN A 94 -1.63 12.00 -8.35
N PRO A 95 -0.33 12.10 -8.04
CA PRO A 95 0.14 12.89 -6.90
C PRO A 95 -0.18 14.41 -6.95
N ASN A 96 -0.99 14.88 -7.92
CA ASN A 96 -1.22 16.29 -8.20
C ASN A 96 -2.68 16.76 -8.14
N GLU A 97 -3.66 15.97 -7.67
CA GLU A 97 -5.06 16.44 -7.52
C GLU A 97 -5.34 17.05 -6.13
N GLN A 98 -4.47 17.95 -5.67
CA GLN A 98 -4.66 18.80 -4.47
C GLN A 98 -4.71 20.30 -4.80
N GLN A 99 -5.00 20.68 -6.05
CA GLN A 99 -5.23 22.09 -6.38
C GLN A 99 -6.40 22.26 -7.34
N LEU A 100 -7.57 22.53 -6.77
CA LEU A 100 -8.50 23.55 -7.24
C LEU A 100 -9.33 24.07 -6.08
#